data_AF-A0A950REF9-F1
#
_entry.id   AF-A0A950REF9-F1
#
_cell.length_a   1.000
_cell.length_b   1.000
_cell.length_c   1.000
_cell.angle_alpha   90.00
_cell.angle_beta   90.00
_cell.angle_gamma   90.00
#
_symmetry.space_group_name_H-M   'P 1'
#
loop_
_entity.id
_entity.type
_entity.pdbx_description
1 polymer ?
#
loop_
_entity_poly.entity_id
_entity_poly.type
_entity_poly.pdbx_seq_one_letter_code
_entity_poly.pdbx_strand_id
1 'polypeptide(L)'
;VKQQAEQEGLDRVLREAGFEWREACCSMCLGMNPDKLTPGQRCASTSNRNFEGRQGPGGRTHLLSPAMAAAAAVTGRLADVRELA
;
A
#
# COMPACT_ATOMS: atom_id res chain seq x y z
N VAL A 1 10.69 13.84 5.77
CA VAL A 1 9.31 13.49 5.37
C VAL A 1 8.51 12.92 6.53
N LYS A 2 8.90 11.78 7.15
CA LYS A 2 8.15 11.17 8.26
C LYS A 2 7.84 12.15 9.42
N GLN A 3 8.88 12.80 9.96
CA GLN A 3 8.72 13.79 11.04
C GLN A 3 7.77 14.93 10.67
N GLN A 4 7.80 15.39 9.41
CA GLN A 4 6.88 16.42 8.93
C GLN A 4 5.44 15.89 8.89
N ALA A 5 5.22 14.69 8.35
CA ALA A 5 3.89 14.06 8.32
C ALA A 5 3.31 13.84 9.73
N GLU A 6 4.17 13.55 10.71
CA GLU A 6 3.80 13.42 12.12
C GLU A 6 3.48 14.78 12.77
N GLN A 7 4.22 15.84 12.41
CA GLN A 7 3.89 17.21 12.81
C GLN A 7 2.55 17.68 12.24
N GLU A 8 2.24 17.28 11.00
CA GLU A 8 0.95 17.53 10.33
C GLU A 8 -0.18 16.61 10.86
N GLY A 9 0.14 15.61 11.69
CA GLY A 9 -0.82 14.69 12.31
C GLY A 9 -1.35 13.59 11.37
N LEU A 10 -0.74 13.39 10.21
CA LEU A 10 -1.15 12.37 9.22
C LEU A 10 -1.01 10.94 9.77
N ASP A 11 -0.03 10.72 10.64
CA ASP A 11 0.20 9.46 11.32
C ASP A 11 -0.99 9.05 12.22
N ARG A 12 -1.66 10.02 12.84
CA ARG A 12 -2.84 9.78 13.68
C ARG A 12 -4.04 9.41 12.82
N VAL A 13 -4.30 10.18 11.76
CA VAL A 13 -5.40 9.91 10.82
C VAL A 13 -5.31 8.49 10.25
N LEU A 14 -4.10 8.08 9.83
CA LEU A 14 -3.89 6.74 9.27
C LEU A 14 -4.05 5.65 10.33
N ARG A 15 -3.51 5.85 11.55
CA ARG A 15 -3.66 4.87 12.65
C ARG A 15 -5.11 4.73 13.09
N GLU A 16 -5.87 5.81 13.16
CA GLU A 16 -7.31 5.81 13.47
C GLU A 16 -8.13 5.08 12.40
N ALA A 17 -7.71 5.17 11.13
CA ALA A 17 -8.29 4.39 10.03
C ALA A 17 -7.83 2.91 10.01
N GLY A 18 -7.01 2.47 10.96
CA GLY A 18 -6.56 1.08 11.09
C GLY A 18 -5.29 0.73 10.32
N PHE A 19 -4.55 1.72 9.79
CA PHE A 19 -3.27 1.48 9.13
C PHE A 19 -2.12 1.35 10.13
N GLU A 20 -1.11 0.57 9.75
CA GLU A 20 0.16 0.51 10.46
C GLU A 20 1.09 1.67 10.05
N TRP A 21 1.45 2.55 11.00
CA TRP A 21 2.43 3.61 10.78
C TRP A 21 3.86 3.10 11.04
N ARG A 22 4.52 2.62 10.00
CA ARG A 22 5.82 1.93 10.09
C ARG A 22 7.01 2.88 9.89
N GLU A 23 8.22 2.36 10.12
CA GLU A 23 9.46 3.06 9.74
C GLU A 23 9.71 3.05 8.23
N ALA A 24 10.40 4.08 7.74
CA ALA A 24 10.76 4.19 6.33
C ALA A 24 11.64 3.01 5.92
N CYS A 25 11.11 2.13 5.08
CA CYS A 25 11.79 0.96 4.55
C CYS A 25 11.13 0.53 3.25
N CYS A 26 11.82 -0.31 2.47
CA CYS A 26 11.30 -0.90 1.26
C CYS A 26 10.12 -1.87 1.52
N SER A 27 9.89 -2.33 2.75
CA SER A 27 8.80 -3.26 3.10
C SER A 27 8.70 -4.40 2.07
N MET A 28 7.49 -4.72 1.59
CA MET A 28 7.20 -5.76 0.61
C MET A 28 7.82 -5.52 -0.78
N CYS A 29 8.58 -4.44 -1.03
CA CYS A 29 9.10 -4.09 -2.36
C CYS A 29 9.96 -5.20 -3.00
N LEU A 30 10.55 -6.12 -2.25
CA LEU A 30 11.29 -7.28 -2.78
C LEU A 30 10.76 -8.63 -2.26
N GLY A 31 9.79 -8.65 -1.33
CA GLY A 31 9.25 -9.89 -0.76
C GLY A 31 10.27 -10.74 -0.02
N MET A 32 11.31 -10.12 0.57
CA MET A 32 12.33 -10.80 1.38
C MET A 32 12.03 -10.75 2.88
N ASN A 33 11.25 -9.76 3.31
CA ASN A 33 10.72 -9.58 4.65
C ASN A 33 9.46 -10.47 4.87
N PRO A 34 8.98 -10.60 6.11
CA PRO A 34 7.74 -11.35 6.41
C PRO A 34 6.49 -10.83 5.66
N ASP A 35 6.49 -9.56 5.25
CA ASP A 35 5.40 -8.99 4.47
C ASP A 35 5.47 -9.50 3.03
N LYS A 36 4.67 -10.52 2.72
CA LYS A 36 4.57 -11.14 1.40
C LYS A 36 3.12 -11.47 1.07
N LEU A 37 2.79 -11.41 -0.21
CA LEU A 37 1.52 -11.91 -0.71
C LEU A 37 1.49 -13.44 -0.70
N THR A 38 0.34 -13.98 -0.34
CA THR A 38 0.03 -15.40 -0.52
C THR A 38 -0.63 -15.64 -1.89
N PRO A 39 -0.62 -16.88 -2.40
CA PRO A 39 -1.25 -17.19 -3.69
C PRO A 39 -2.71 -16.73 -3.76
N GLY A 40 -3.07 -16.06 -4.86
CA GLY A 40 -4.41 -15.51 -5.07
C GLY A 40 -4.67 -14.13 -4.45
N GLN A 41 -3.79 -13.64 -3.56
CA GLN A 41 -3.90 -12.28 -3.04
C GLN A 41 -3.56 -11.23 -4.08
N ARG A 42 -4.19 -10.06 -3.93
CA ARG A 42 -3.96 -8.89 -4.77
C ARG A 42 -3.52 -7.72 -3.91
N CYS A 43 -2.53 -6.97 -4.39
CA CYS A 43 -2.01 -5.77 -3.71
C CYS A 43 -2.20 -4.53 -4.57
N ALA A 44 -2.74 -3.48 -3.97
CA ALA A 44 -2.68 -2.11 -4.47
C ALA A 44 -1.39 -1.45 -3.92
N SER A 45 -0.42 -1.15 -4.79
CA SER A 45 0.93 -0.75 -4.38
C SER A 45 1.38 0.55 -5.05
N THR A 46 2.01 1.43 -4.26
CA THR A 46 2.68 2.65 -4.74
C THR A 46 4.14 2.43 -5.10
N SER A 47 4.60 1.17 -5.16
CA SER A 47 5.93 0.83 -5.67
C SER A 47 6.01 1.03 -7.19
N ASN A 48 7.19 0.79 -7.77
CA ASN A 48 7.43 0.88 -9.21
C ASN A 48 7.63 -0.48 -9.92
N ARG A 49 7.45 -1.61 -9.22
CA ARG A 49 7.70 -2.96 -9.77
C ARG A 49 6.59 -3.94 -9.41
N ASN A 50 6.11 -4.69 -10.40
CA ASN A 50 5.01 -5.66 -10.24
C ASN A 50 5.19 -6.95 -11.05
N PHE A 51 6.42 -7.31 -11.43
CA PHE A 51 6.66 -8.58 -12.10
C PHE A 51 6.29 -9.78 -11.21
N GLU A 52 6.00 -10.93 -11.84
CA GLU A 52 5.53 -12.12 -11.13
C GLU A 52 6.50 -12.57 -10.01
N GLY A 53 5.95 -12.93 -8.86
CA GLY A 53 6.72 -13.37 -7.71
C GLY A 53 7.42 -12.26 -6.92
N ARG A 54 7.43 -11.01 -7.40
CA ARG A 54 8.17 -9.90 -6.80
C ARG A 54 7.83 -9.64 -5.32
N GLN A 55 6.56 -9.74 -4.99
CA GLN A 55 6.02 -9.45 -3.65
C GLN A 55 5.49 -10.71 -2.96
N GLY A 56 5.70 -11.88 -3.56
CA GLY A 56 5.14 -13.16 -3.12
C GLY A 56 4.75 -14.02 -4.31
N PRO A 57 5.03 -15.33 -4.29
CA PRO A 57 4.67 -16.25 -5.37
C PRO A 57 3.14 -16.40 -5.47
N GLY A 58 2.61 -16.36 -6.69
CA GLY A 58 1.16 -16.49 -6.95
C GLY A 58 0.31 -15.28 -6.54
N GLY A 59 0.92 -14.22 -5.98
CA GLY A 59 0.25 -12.94 -5.72
C GLY A 59 0.30 -12.01 -6.93
N ARG A 60 -0.62 -11.05 -7.01
CA ARG A 60 -0.65 -10.04 -8.08
C ARG A 60 -0.60 -8.61 -7.52
N THR A 61 0.36 -7.83 -8.00
CA THR A 61 0.51 -6.42 -7.63
C THR A 61 0.01 -5.49 -8.72
N HIS A 62 -0.76 -4.49 -8.32
CA HIS A 62 -1.25 -3.41 -9.15
C HIS A 62 -0.52 -2.12 -8.76
N LEU A 63 0.16 -1.49 -9.72
CA LEU A 63 0.85 -0.22 -9.50
C LEU A 63 -0.14 0.93 -9.61
N LEU A 64 -0.16 1.78 -8.59
CA LEU A 64 -1.15 2.85 -8.44
C LEU A 64 -0.47 4.13 -7.94
N SER A 65 -1.09 5.28 -8.23
CA SER A 65 -0.74 6.53 -7.54
C SER A 65 -1.19 6.49 -6.08
N PRO A 66 -0.65 7.36 -5.20
CA PRO A 66 -1.10 7.43 -3.80
C PRO A 66 -2.61 7.64 -3.63
N ALA A 67 -3.21 8.49 -4.47
CA ALA A 67 -4.65 8.76 -4.44
C ALA A 67 -5.49 7.51 -4.80
N MET A 68 -5.07 6.76 -5.82
CA MET A 68 -5.72 5.50 -6.22
C MET A 68 -5.53 4.39 -5.18
N ALA A 69 -4.36 4.33 -4.51
CA ALA A 69 -4.13 3.39 -3.42
C ALA A 69 -5.03 3.69 -2.22
N ALA A 70 -5.21 4.97 -1.88
CA ALA A 70 -6.16 5.39 -0.84
C ALA A 70 -7.61 5.02 -1.20
N ALA A 71 -8.03 5.27 -2.45
CA ALA A 71 -9.34 4.85 -2.96
C ALA A 71 -9.57 3.33 -2.83
N ALA A 72 -8.55 2.54 -3.17
CA ALA A 72 -8.64 1.09 -3.05
C ALA A 72 -8.73 0.62 -1.58
N ALA A 73 -8.01 1.29 -0.67
CA ALA A 73 -8.06 0.98 0.74
C ALA A 73 -9.42 1.29 1.38
N VAL A 74 -10.05 2.41 0.99
CA VAL A 74 -11.39 2.80 1.48
C VAL A 74 -12.49 1.87 0.94
N THR A 75 -12.41 1.49 -0.32
CA THR A 75 -13.47 0.70 -0.99
C THR A 75 -13.29 -0.82 -0.88
N GLY A 76 -12.13 -1.29 -0.42
CA GLY A 76 -11.80 -2.71 -0.34
C GLY A 76 -11.62 -3.41 -1.71
N ARG A 77 -11.55 -2.64 -2.79
CA ARG A 77 -11.39 -3.15 -4.17
C ARG A 77 -10.61 -2.14 -5.01
N LEU A 78 -10.10 -2.54 -6.17
CA LEU A 78 -9.53 -1.57 -7.11
C LEU A 78 -10.66 -0.64 -7.58
N ALA A 79 -10.52 0.65 -7.29
CA ALA A 79 -11.51 1.68 -7.58
C ALA A 79 -10.86 2.90 -8.22
N ASP A 80 -11.63 3.64 -9.01
CA ASP A 80 -11.20 4.92 -9.56
C ASP A 80 -11.39 6.01 -8.51
N VAL A 81 -10.32 6.74 -8.19
CA VAL A 81 -10.38 7.81 -7.19
C VAL A 81 -11.35 8.93 -7.57
N ARG A 82 -11.62 9.11 -8.87
CA ARG A 82 -12.55 10.13 -9.39
C ARG A 82 -14.01 9.83 -9.06
N GLU A 83 -14.34 8.60 -8.67
CA GLU A 83 -15.69 8.21 -8.25
C GLU A 83 -15.93 8.46 -6.75
N LEU A 84 -14.89 8.83 -5.99
CA LEU A 84 -14.93 9.08 -4.55
C LEU A 84 -14.76 10.57 -4.18
N ALA A 85 -14.35 11.39 -5.15
CA ALA A 85 -14.00 12.80 -4.98
C ALA A 85 -15.14 13.74 -5.41
#